data_AF-A0A7Z7LMP9-F1
#
_entry.id   AF-A0A7Z7LMP9-F1
#
_cell.length_a   1.000
_cell.length_b   1.000
_cell.length_c   1.000
_cell.angle_alpha   90.00
_cell.angle_beta   90.00
_cell.angle_gamma   90.00
#
_symmetry.space_group_name_H-M   'P 1'
#
loop_
_entity.id
_entity.type
_entity.pdbx_description
1 polymer ?
#
loop_
_entity_poly.entity_id
_entity_poly.type
_entity_poly.pdbx_seq_one_letter_code
_entity_poly.pdbx_strand_id
1 'polypeptide(L)' 'MGQQAAAVAIALTFEKYTRAEISSPGGYLRAMTDRAASGELHLNRSVFGLAARNSMEARA' A
#
# COMPACT_ATOMS: atom_id res chain seq x y z
N MET A 1 -4.06 -13.10 4.37
CA MET A 1 -4.24 -11.66 4.70
C MET A 1 -5.62 -11.45 5.30
N GLY A 2 -5.76 -10.70 6.40
CA GLY A 2 -7.07 -10.36 6.99
C GLY A 2 -7.72 -9.12 6.36
N GLN A 3 -8.99 -8.86 6.67
CA GLN A 3 -9.79 -7.77 6.08
C GLN A 3 -9.15 -6.38 6.22
N GLN A 4 -8.65 -6.04 7.41
CA GLN A 4 -8.00 -4.74 7.67
C GLN A 4 -6.74 -4.56 6.81
N ALA A 5 -5.91 -5.59 6.74
CA ALA A 5 -4.71 -5.60 5.90
C ALA A 5 -5.05 -5.49 4.41
N ALA A 6 -6.15 -6.12 3.96
CA ALA A 6 -6.62 -6.00 2.59
C ALA A 6 -7.10 -4.56 2.26
N ALA A 7 -7.85 -3.93 3.17
CA ALA A 7 -8.28 -2.53 3.00
C ALA A 7 -7.09 -1.58 2.86
N VAL A 8 -6.06 -1.76 3.69
CA VAL A 8 -4.82 -1.00 3.61
C VAL A 8 -4.07 -1.25 2.29
N ALA A 9 -3.97 -2.51 1.85
CA ALA A 9 -3.33 -2.87 0.60
C ALA A 9 -4.01 -2.19 -0.60
N ILE A 10 -5.35 -2.12 -0.60
CA ILE A 10 -6.12 -1.40 -1.63
C ILE A 10 -5.81 0.10 -1.58
N ALA A 11 -5.84 0.72 -0.40
CA ALA A 11 -5.56 2.16 -0.26
C ALA A 11 -4.14 2.52 -0.76
N LEU A 12 -3.14 1.71 -0.40
CA LEU A 12 -1.75 1.88 -0.88
C LEU A 12 -1.64 1.71 -2.40
N THR A 13 -2.36 0.73 -2.96
CA THR A 13 -2.34 0.47 -4.40
C THR A 13 -2.96 1.62 -5.16
N PHE A 14 -4.12 2.12 -4.69
CA PHE A 14 -4.80 3.25 -5.26
C PHE A 14 -3.91 4.49 -5.27
N GLU A 15 -3.33 4.85 -4.13
CA GLU A 15 -2.45 6.01 -4.00
C GLU A 15 -1.22 5.93 -4.93
N LYS A 16 -0.57 4.76 -4.99
CA LYS A 16 0.60 4.58 -5.85
C LYS A 16 0.23 4.67 -7.33
N TYR A 17 -0.95 4.19 -7.69
CA TYR A 17 -1.43 4.25 -9.06
C TYR A 17 -1.80 5.68 -9.48
N THR A 18 -2.52 6.42 -8.64
CA THR A 18 -2.89 7.82 -8.93
C THR A 18 -1.66 8.73 -9.06
N ARG A 19 -0.57 8.39 -8.37
CA ARG A 19 0.74 9.06 -8.51
C ARG A 19 1.62 8.52 -9.63
N ALA A 20 1.15 7.55 -10.41
CA ALA A 20 1.92 6.86 -11.44
C ALA A 20 3.23 6.21 -10.94
N GLU A 21 3.34 5.90 -9.64
CA GLU A 21 4.47 5.17 -9.06
C GLU A 21 4.45 3.68 -9.42
N ILE A 22 3.29 3.15 -9.81
CA ILE A 22 3.10 1.77 -10.29
C ILE A 22 2.27 1.76 -11.57
N SER A 23 2.60 0.85 -12.48
CA SER A 23 1.89 0.69 -13.77
C SER A 23 0.77 -0.36 -13.73
N SER A 24 0.81 -1.29 -12.78
CA SER A 24 -0.17 -2.38 -12.67
C SER A 24 -0.70 -2.52 -11.24
N PRO A 25 -1.88 -1.94 -10.95
CA PRO A 25 -2.56 -2.10 -9.66
C PRO A 25 -2.82 -3.56 -9.28
N GLY A 26 -3.31 -4.36 -10.24
CA GLY A 26 -3.60 -5.77 -10.04
C GLY A 26 -2.35 -6.60 -9.75
N GLY A 27 -1.26 -6.35 -10.48
CA GLY A 27 0.03 -6.99 -10.23
C GLY A 27 0.59 -6.65 -8.85
N TYR A 28 0.45 -5.39 -8.43
CA TYR A 28 0.89 -4.92 -7.11
C TYR A 28 0.10 -5.58 -5.96
N LEU A 29 -1.23 -5.69 -6.09
CA LEU A 29 -2.07 -6.40 -5.12
C LEU A 29 -1.76 -7.89 -5.05
N ARG A 30 -1.49 -8.54 -6.19
CA ARG A 30 -1.09 -9.94 -6.22
C ARG A 30 0.23 -10.15 -5.47
N ALA A 31 1.24 -9.34 -5.75
CA ALA A 31 2.51 -9.40 -5.04
C ALA A 31 2.36 -9.17 -3.53
N MET A 32 1.46 -8.29 -3.09
CA MET A 32 1.15 -8.13 -1.66
C MET A 32 0.46 -9.35 -1.06
N THR A 33 -0.44 -9.99 -1.80
CA THR A 33 -1.12 -11.22 -1.37
C THR A 33 -0.12 -12.38 -1.24
N ASP A 34 0.79 -12.52 -2.20
CA ASP A 34 1.84 -13.54 -2.17
C ASP A 34 2.76 -13.34 -0.94
N ARG A 35 3.19 -12.10 -0.67
CA ARG A 35 3.96 -11.76 0.54
C ARG A 35 3.17 -11.97 1.83
N ALA A 36 1.86 -11.74 1.82
CA ALA A 36 1.03 -12.01 2.98
C ALA A 36 0.92 -13.51 3.26
N ALA A 37 0.92 -14.34 2.22
CA ALA A 37 0.92 -15.79 2.32
C ALA A 37 2.27 -16.33 2.81
N SER A 38 3.39 -15.72 2.40
CA SER A 38 4.74 -16.08 2.89
C SER A 38 5.09 -15.51 4.27
N GLY A 39 4.27 -14.58 4.81
CA GLY A 39 4.55 -13.90 6.08
C GLY A 39 5.51 -12.71 5.96
N GLU A 40 5.85 -12.31 4.73
CA GLU A 40 6.82 -11.24 4.42
C GLU A 40 6.14 -9.89 4.15
N LEU A 41 4.82 -9.79 4.29
CA LEU A 41 4.10 -8.55 4.10
C LEU A 41 4.18 -7.65 5.34
N HIS A 42 4.91 -6.55 5.23
CA HIS A 42 5.05 -5.54 6.30
C HIS A 42 4.25 -4.26 5.98
N LEU A 43 2.91 -4.31 6.10
CA LEU A 43 2.05 -3.16 5.81
C LEU A 43 2.25 -1.98 6.77
N ASN A 44 2.63 -2.25 8.02
CA ASN A 44 2.89 -1.21 9.02
C ASN A 44 3.89 -0.16 8.53
N ARG A 45 5.03 -0.56 7.93
CA ARG A 45 6.00 0.37 7.33
C ARG A 45 5.40 1.20 6.20
N SER A 46 4.61 0.56 5.35
CA SER A 46 3.97 1.23 4.20
C SER A 46 2.94 2.26 4.64
N VAL A 47 2.14 1.96 5.67
CA VAL A 47 1.13 2.87 6.22
C VAL A 47 1.77 4.08 6.90
N PHE A 48 2.77 3.88 7.77
CA PHE A 48 3.46 4.99 8.42
C PHE A 48 4.17 5.89 7.41
N GLY A 49 4.80 5.29 6.38
CA GLY A 49 5.41 6.05 5.29
C GLY A 49 4.38 6.87 4.51
N LEU A 50 3.21 6.31 4.21
CA LEU A 50 2.14 7.03 3.51
C LEU A 50 1.56 8.17 4.37
N ALA A 51 1.21 7.89 5.62
CA ALA A 51 0.64 8.89 6.52
C ALA A 51 1.59 10.08 6.75
N ALA A 52 2.89 9.82 6.94
CA ALA A 52 3.89 10.86 7.08
C ALA A 52 3.96 11.75 5.82
N ARG A 53 3.99 11.16 4.62
CA ARG A 53 4.02 11.90 3.35
C ARG A 53 2.79 12.78 3.15
N ASN A 54 1.59 12.23 3.34
CA ASN A 54 0.35 13.00 3.18
C ASN A 54 0.25 14.14 4.20
N SER A 55 0.77 13.94 5.43
CA SER A 55 0.81 14.99 6.45
C SER A 55 1.77 16.13 6.13
N MET A 56 2.80 15.90 5.31
CA MET A 56 3.71 16.94 4.83
C MET A 56 3.08 17.71 3.68
N GLU A 57 2.46 17.02 2.73
CA GLU A 57 1.75 17.65 1.60
C GLU A 57 0.57 18.52 2.05
N ALA A 58 -0.19 18.09 3.06
CA ALA A 58 -1.30 18.87 3.61
C ALA A 58 -0.87 20.16 4.35
N ARG A 59 0.43 20.31 4.65
CA ARG A 59 0.99 21.49 5.33
C ARG A 59 1.72 22.44 4.38
N ALA A 60 1.92 22.06 3.12
CA ALA A 60 2.56 22.86 2.08
C ALA A 60 1.51 23.66 1.29
#